data_AF-A0A2T0X994-F1
#
_entry.id   AF-A0A2T0X994-F1
#
_cell.length_a   1.000
_cell.length_b   1.000
_cell.length_c   1.000
_cell.angle_alpha   90.00
_cell.angle_beta   90.00
_cell.angle_gamma   90.00
#
_symmetry.space_group_name_H-M   'P 1'
#
loop_
_entity.id
_entity.type
_entity.pdbx_description
1 polymer ?
#
loop_
_entity_poly.entity_id
_entity_poly.type
_entity_poly.pdbx_seq_one_letter_code
_entity_poly.pdbx_strand_id
1 'polypeptide(L)' 'MADRAWLILGLAIAGAIAADALLNDGRALVFLGNRFLQLLWWLAFWR' A
#
# COMPACT_ATOMS: atom_id res chain seq x y z
N MET A 1 10.42 18.84 12.50
CA MET A 1 9.62 17.76 13.12
C MET A 1 8.95 16.88 12.05
N ALA A 2 8.37 17.46 11.00
CA ALA A 2 7.77 16.71 9.89
C ALA A 2 8.76 15.75 9.18
N ASP A 3 10.01 16.16 8.95
CA ASP A 3 10.99 15.37 8.18
C ASP A 3 11.29 14.02 8.83
N ARG A 4 11.37 13.98 10.17
CA ARG A 4 11.57 12.74 10.91
C ARG A 4 10.35 11.82 10.83
N ALA A 5 9.14 12.38 10.85
CA ALA A 5 7.90 11.62 10.73
C ALA A 5 7.79 10.97 9.34
N TRP A 6 8.13 11.70 8.27
CA TRP A 6 8.14 11.17 6.91
C TRP A 6 9.16 10.06 6.72
N LEU A 7 10.34 10.17 7.32
CA LEU A 7 11.36 9.11 7.29
C LEU A 7 10.87 7.84 7.99
N ILE A 8 10.26 7.98 9.17
CA ILE A 8 9.71 6.84 9.91
C ILE A 8 8.57 6.18 9.12
N LEU A 9 7.67 6.98 8.54
CA LEU A 9 6.58 6.48 7.72
C LEU A 9 7.08 5.76 6.47
N GLY A 10 8.06 6.34 5.77
CA GLY A 10 8.68 5.72 4.59
C GLY A 10 9.32 4.37 4.92
N LEU A 11 10.08 4.30 6.02
CA LEU A 11 10.68 3.05 6.48
C LEU A 11 9.64 2.02 6.92
N ALA A 12 8.58 2.45 7.60
CA ALA A 12 7.49 1.56 8.01
C ALA A 12 6.76 0.97 6.80
N ILE A 13 6.48 1.78 5.77
CA ILE A 13 5.84 1.32 4.53
C ILE A 13 6.76 0.35 3.78
N ALA A 14 8.04 0.70 3.61
CA ALA A 14 9.01 -0.18 2.95
C ALA A 14 9.16 -1.51 3.70
N GLY A 15 9.23 -1.46 5.04
CA GLY A 15 9.28 -2.65 5.89
C GLY A 15 8.03 -3.53 5.75
N ALA A 16 6.84 -2.93 5.70
CA ALA A 16 5.59 -3.67 5.51
C ALA A 16 5.53 -4.35 4.14
N ILE A 17 5.98 -3.69 3.07
CA ILE A 17 6.05 -4.28 1.72
C ILE A 17 7.04 -5.45 1.70
N ALA A 18 8.22 -5.27 2.29
CA ALA A 18 9.22 -6.34 2.38
C ALA A 18 8.72 -7.53 3.22
N ALA A 19 8.04 -7.26 4.33
CA ALA A 19 7.43 -8.29 5.16
C ALA A 19 6.33 -9.06 4.39
N ASP A 20 5.50 -8.37 3.61
CA ASP A 20 4.50 -9.03 2.78
C ASP A 20 5.13 -9.92 1.71
N ALA A 21 6.19 -9.46 1.06
CA ALA A 21 6.92 -10.24 0.05
C ALA A 21 7.56 -11.51 0.64
N LEU A 22 8.12 -11.43 1.86
CA LEU A 22 8.84 -12.53 2.49
C LEU A 22 7.95 -13.51 3.26
N LEU A 23 6.88 -13.02 3.89
CA LEU A 23 6.04 -13.82 4.79
C LEU A 23 4.72 -14.25 4.14
N ASN A 24 4.22 -13.49 3.16
CA ASN A 24 2.89 -13.71 2.56
C ASN A 24 2.94 -13.92 1.03
N ASP A 25 4.14 -14.02 0.43
CA ASP A 25 4.35 -14.11 -1.02
C ASP A 25 3.75 -12.92 -1.80
N GLY A 26 3.68 -11.74 -1.18
CA GLY A 26 3.11 -10.53 -1.79
C GLY A 26 1.58 -10.52 -1.92
N ARG A 27 0.89 -11.50 -1.32
CA ARG A 27 -0.57 -11.64 -1.47
C ARG A 27 -1.35 -10.46 -0.89
N ALA A 28 -0.91 -9.87 0.21
CA ALA A 28 -1.65 -8.76 0.81
C ALA A 28 -1.55 -7.50 -0.05
N LEU A 29 -0.37 -7.22 -0.62
CA LEU A 29 -0.17 -6.09 -1.53
C LEU A 29 -1.00 -6.24 -2.81
N VAL A 30 -1.04 -7.44 -3.41
CA VAL A 30 -1.87 -7.73 -4.59
C VAL A 30 -3.36 -7.57 -4.27
N PHE A 31 -3.81 -8.08 -3.11
CA PHE A 31 -5.18 -7.90 -2.66
C PHE A 31 -5.54 -6.41 -2.52
N LEU A 32 -4.68 -5.63 -1.84
CA LEU A 32 -4.90 -4.21 -1.63
C LEU A 32 -4.92 -3.45 -2.96
N GLY A 33 -4.01 -3.77 -3.87
CA GLY A 33 -3.95 -3.19 -5.22
C GLY A 33 -5.24 -3.44 -6.01
N ASN A 34 -5.76 -4.66 -5.99
CA ASN A 34 -7.03 -4.99 -6.65
C ASN A 34 -8.22 -4.20 -6.07
N ARG A 35 -8.27 -4.05 -4.74
CA ARG A 35 -9.31 -3.23 -4.08
C ARG A 35 -9.21 -1.76 -4.41
N PHE A 36 -7.98 -1.25 -4.49
CA PHE A 36 -7.74 0.13 -4.93
C PHE A 36 -8.18 0.35 -6.37
N LEU A 37 -7.88 -0.57 -7.29
CA LEU A 37 -8.36 -0.52 -8.68
C LEU A 37 -9.90 -0.56 -8.76
N GLN A 38 -10.54 -1.38 -7.93
CA GLN A 38 -12.01 -1.41 -7.85
C GLN A 38 -12.57 -0.07 -7.38
N LEU A 39 -11.95 0.56 -6.39
CA LEU A 39 -12.33 1.89 -5.93
C LEU A 39 -12.14 2.94 -7.03
N LEU A 40 -11.03 2.90 -7.76
CA LEU A 40 -10.78 3.79 -8.90
C LEU A 40 -11.83 3.61 -9.99
N TRP A 41 -12.20 2.36 -10.31
CA TRP A 41 -13.28 2.06 -11.25
C TRP A 41 -14.62 2.62 -10.79
N TRP A 42 -14.96 2.46 -9.51
CA TRP A 42 -16.16 3.04 -8.94
C TRP A 42 -16.13 4.56 -9.04
N LEU A 43 -15.04 5.22 -8.62
CA LEU A 43 -14.88 6.68 -8.74
C LEU A 43 -15.00 7.16 -10.19
N ALA A 44 -14.40 6.44 -11.14
CA ALA A 44 -14.46 6.75 -12.57
C ALA A 44 -15.88 6.61 -13.14
N PHE A 45 -16.71 5.72 -12.59
CA PHE A 45 -18.11 5.57 -12.97
C PHE A 45 -18.98 6.77 -12.53
N TRP A 46 -18.65 7.42 -11.41
CA TRP A 46 -19.39 8.60 -10.90
C TRP A 46 -18.95 9.93 -11.52
N ARG A 47 -17.87 9.93 -12.29
CA ARG A 47 -17.43 11.10 -13.05
C ARG A 47 -18.20 11.20 -14.36
#